data_AF-A0A3L8S9B8-F1
#
_entry.id   AF-A0A3L8S9B8-F1
#
_cell.length_a   1.000
_cell.length_b   1.000
_cell.length_c   1.000
_cell.angle_alpha   90.00
_cell.angle_beta   90.00
_cell.angle_gamma   90.00
#
_symmetry.space_group_name_H-M   'P 1'
#
loop_
_entity.id
_entity.type
_entity.pdbx_description
1 polymer ?
#
loop_
_entity_poly.entity_id
_entity_poly.type
_entity_poly.pdbx_seq_one_letter_code
_entity_poly.pdbx_strand_id
1 'polypeptide(L)'
;MCWEFLNGTGPHPILQHEGGAHAPAIHAPYAGRAVFHPSNGSLLLEDVQESDSGTYRVTVNSGHRRSLEIQLEVLREWWVWEGGAG
;
A
#
# COMPACT_ATOMS: atom_id res chain seq x y z
N MET A 1 4.13 12.59 6.18
CA MET A 1 3.38 11.81 5.18
C MET A 1 3.01 10.47 5.81
N CYS A 2 1.80 9.99 5.55
CA CYS A 2 1.32 8.71 6.06
C CYS A 2 0.69 7.92 4.89
N TRP A 3 1.02 6.64 4.76
CA TRP A 3 0.32 5.70 3.90
C TRP A 3 -0.46 4.70 4.75
N GLU A 4 -1.70 4.45 4.37
CA GLU A 4 -2.63 3.56 5.05
C GLU A 4 -3.32 2.65 4.03
N PHE A 5 -3.53 1.39 4.39
CA PHE A 5 -4.43 0.48 3.70
C PHE A 5 -5.79 0.54 4.37
N LEU A 6 -6.84 0.84 3.63
CA LEU A 6 -8.21 0.86 4.13
C LEU A 6 -8.81 -0.51 3.86
N ASN A 7 -8.95 -1.32 4.91
CA ASN A 7 -9.80 -2.50 4.86
C ASN A 7 -11.11 -2.19 5.61
N GLY A 8 -12.12 -3.06 5.46
CA GLY A 8 -13.43 -2.87 6.07
C GLY A 8 -13.44 -2.75 7.61
N THR A 9 -12.30 -2.91 8.30
CA THR A 9 -12.16 -2.73 9.75
C THR A 9 -11.48 -1.42 10.15
N GLY A 10 -10.99 -0.63 9.18
CA GLY A 10 -10.43 0.70 9.38
C GLY A 10 -9.07 0.92 8.72
N PRO A 11 -8.41 2.07 8.96
CA PRO A 11 -7.09 2.35 8.40
C PRO A 11 -6.01 1.49 9.05
N HIS A 12 -5.21 0.80 8.22
CA HIS A 12 -4.07 0.00 8.62
C HIS A 12 -2.80 0.71 8.16
N PRO A 13 -1.94 1.18 9.09
CA PRO A 13 -0.78 1.96 8.70
C PRO A 13 0.24 1.10 7.94
N ILE A 14 0.77 1.66 6.86
CA ILE A 14 1.82 1.06 6.02
C ILE A 14 3.14 1.75 6.32
N LEU A 15 3.12 3.09 6.26
CA LEU A 15 4.29 3.94 6.38
C LEU A 15 3.94 5.23 7.11
N GLN A 16 4.81 5.66 8.02
CA GLN A 16 4.85 7.02 8.55
C GLN A 16 6.22 7.66 8.27
N HIS A 17 6.22 8.88 7.72
CA HIS A 17 7.43 9.66 7.49
C HIS A 17 7.23 11.10 7.94
N GLU A 18 8.01 11.54 8.91
CA GLU A 18 7.91 12.88 9.50
C GLU A 18 8.62 13.97 8.67
N GLY A 19 9.40 13.58 7.67
CA GLY A 19 10.23 14.50 6.89
C GLY A 19 11.62 14.71 7.50
N GLY A 20 12.46 15.44 6.75
CA GLY A 20 13.83 15.74 7.16
C GLY A 20 14.73 14.51 7.18
N ALA A 21 15.59 14.40 8.19
CA ALA A 21 16.54 13.30 8.34
C ALA A 21 15.95 12.02 8.96
N HIS A 22 14.66 12.04 9.34
CA HIS A 22 14.02 10.89 9.97
C HIS A 22 13.80 9.77 8.96
N ALA A 23 14.24 8.57 9.32
CA ALA A 23 13.97 7.38 8.53
C ALA A 23 12.45 7.13 8.44
N PRO A 24 11.94 6.69 7.28
CA PRO A 24 10.56 6.22 7.17
C PRO A 24 10.30 5.02 8.09
N ALA A 25 9.20 5.04 8.84
CA ALA A 25 8.75 3.92 9.66
C ALA A 25 7.77 3.06 8.86
N ILE A 26 8.21 1.88 8.41
CA ILE A 26 7.38 0.90 7.69
C ILE A 26 6.85 -0.13 8.69
N HIS A 27 5.55 -0.41 8.64
CA HIS A 27 4.90 -1.37 9.53
C HIS A 27 5.15 -2.83 9.12
N ALA A 28 5.18 -3.72 10.11
CA ALA A 28 5.62 -5.11 9.96
C ALA A 28 5.00 -5.90 8.78
N PRO A 29 3.69 -5.80 8.45
CA PRO A 29 3.11 -6.51 7.30
C PRO A 29 3.69 -6.12 5.93
N TYR A 30 4.35 -4.96 5.86
CA TYR A 30 4.91 -4.36 4.65
C TYR A 30 6.44 -4.31 4.69
N ALA A 31 7.06 -4.74 5.80
CA ALA A 31 8.52 -4.78 5.93
C ALA A 31 9.11 -5.75 4.88
N GLY A 32 10.11 -5.28 4.13
CA GLY A 32 10.76 -6.06 3.07
C GLY A 32 10.01 -6.12 1.74
N ARG A 33 8.80 -5.53 1.65
CA ARG A 33 8.03 -5.41 0.40
C ARG A 33 7.69 -3.96 0.04
N ALA A 34 7.63 -3.06 1.02
CA ALA A 34 7.41 -1.64 0.77
C ALA A 34 8.73 -0.86 0.67
N VAL A 35 8.85 -0.04 -0.36
CA VAL A 35 9.94 0.92 -0.54
C VAL A 35 9.35 2.33 -0.65
N PHE A 36 9.80 3.23 0.22
CA PHE A 36 9.37 4.63 0.20
C PHE A 36 10.35 5.51 -0.54
N HIS A 37 9.83 6.42 -1.37
CA HIS A 37 10.62 7.43 -2.07
C HIS A 37 10.32 8.83 -1.49
N PRO A 38 11.14 9.35 -0.54
CA PRO A 38 10.86 10.63 0.11
C PRO A 38 10.83 11.84 -0.83
N SER A 39 11.53 11.78 -1.97
CA SER A 39 11.64 12.89 -2.92
C SER A 39 10.31 13.25 -3.59
N ASN A 40 9.42 12.28 -3.80
CA ASN A 40 8.12 12.47 -4.43
C ASN A 40 6.95 11.91 -3.59
N GLY A 41 7.25 11.21 -2.50
CA GLY A 41 6.26 10.64 -1.59
C GLY A 41 5.59 9.36 -2.09
N SER A 42 6.06 8.77 -3.20
CA SER A 42 5.49 7.53 -3.71
C SER A 42 5.89 6.34 -2.86
N LEU A 43 4.99 5.35 -2.80
CA LEU A 43 5.22 4.05 -2.19
C LEU A 43 5.28 3.02 -3.31
N LEU A 44 6.39 2.29 -3.39
CA LEU A 44 6.49 1.07 -4.18
C LEU A 44 6.13 -0.11 -3.27
N LEU A 45 5.22 -0.97 -3.73
CA LEU A 45 4.90 -2.24 -3.09
C LEU A 45 5.33 -3.37 -4.03
N GLU A 46 6.27 -4.19 -3.57
CA GLU A 46 6.83 -5.34 -4.26
C GLU A 46 6.16 -6.64 -3.76
N ASP A 47 6.28 -7.72 -4.53
CA ASP A 47 5.70 -9.04 -4.17
C ASP A 47 4.21 -8.95 -3.79
N VAL A 48 3.46 -8.23 -4.64
CA VAL A 48 2.03 -7.95 -4.47
C VAL A 48 1.21 -9.24 -4.61
N GLN A 49 0.34 -9.50 -3.64
CA GLN A 49 -0.55 -10.66 -3.59
C GLN A 49 -2.01 -10.25 -3.79
N GLU A 50 -2.89 -11.20 -4.12
CA GLU A 50 -4.34 -10.95 -4.25
C GLU A 50 -4.92 -10.22 -3.02
N SER A 51 -4.45 -10.58 -1.82
CA SER A 51 -4.86 -9.99 -0.54
C SER A 51 -4.43 -8.54 -0.36
N ASP A 52 -3.50 -8.04 -1.18
CA ASP A 52 -3.08 -6.63 -1.17
C ASP A 52 -4.08 -5.75 -1.96
N SER A 53 -5.09 -6.34 -2.61
CA SER A 53 -6.19 -5.60 -3.25
C SER A 53 -6.98 -4.78 -2.23
N GLY A 54 -7.29 -3.53 -2.57
CA GLY A 54 -8.08 -2.64 -1.74
C GLY A 54 -7.76 -1.16 -1.96
N THR A 55 -8.26 -0.32 -1.07
CA THR A 55 -8.06 1.13 -1.14
C THR A 55 -6.86 1.54 -0.30
N TYR A 56 -5.92 2.24 -0.92
CA TYR A 56 -4.75 2.82 -0.28
C TYR A 56 -4.96 4.32 -0.15
N ARG A 57 -4.65 4.88 1.02
CA ARG A 57 -4.72 6.31 1.28
C ARG A 57 -3.34 6.86 1.61
N VAL A 58 -2.96 7.94 0.93
CA VAL A 58 -1.82 8.75 1.32
C VAL A 58 -2.30 10.07 1.90
N THR A 59 -1.80 10.44 3.08
CA THR A 59 -2.07 11.73 3.72
C THR A 59 -0.79 12.55 3.83
N VAL A 60 -0.82 13.78 3.33
CA VAL A 60 0.25 14.78 3.46
C VAL A 60 -0.21 15.86 4.44
N ASN A 61 0.66 16.19 5.39
CA ASN A 61 0.38 17.18 6.42
C ASN A 61 1.44 18.29 6.34
N SER A 62 1.28 19.17 5.34
CA SER A 62 2.16 20.31 5.09
C SER A 62 1.34 21.60 5.23
N GLY A 63 1.03 21.98 6.48
CA GLY A 63 0.18 23.13 6.81
C GLY A 63 -1.33 22.89 6.64
N HIS A 64 -1.72 22.09 5.64
CA HIS A 64 -3.08 21.57 5.49
C HIS A 64 -3.05 20.06 5.26
N ARG A 65 -3.97 19.34 5.92
CA ARG A 65 -4.15 17.90 5.69
C ARG A 65 -4.79 17.68 4.33
N ARG A 66 -4.10 16.95 3.46
CA ARG A 66 -4.65 16.48 2.17
C ARG A 66 -4.51 14.97 2.07
N SER A 67 -5.53 14.31 1.54
CA SER A 67 -5.50 12.87 1.27
C SER A 67 -5.79 12.57 -0.19
N LEU A 68 -5.16 11.52 -0.70
CA LEU A 68 -5.49 10.88 -1.97
C LEU A 68 -5.78 9.41 -1.67
N GLU A 69 -6.83 8.87 -2.29
CA GLU A 69 -7.19 7.47 -2.22
C GLU A 69 -6.98 6.82 -3.60
N ILE A 70 -6.42 5.61 -3.60
CA ILE A 70 -6.03 4.84 -4.78
C ILE A 70 -6.58 3.43 -4.62
N GLN A 71 -7.30 2.93 -5.61
CA GLN A 71 -7.75 1.54 -5.63
C GLN A 71 -6.69 0.67 -6.31
N LEU A 72 -6.23 -0.38 -5.63
CA LEU A 72 -5.41 -1.44 -6.20
C LEU A 72 -6.29 -2.70 -6.35
N GLU A 73 -6.26 -3.29 -7.54
CA GLU A 73 -6.86 -4.59 -7.81
C GLU A 73 -5.75 -5.52 -8.32
N VAL A 74 -5.55 -6.63 -7.61
CA VAL A 74 -4.55 -7.64 -7.91
C VAL A 74 -5.29 -8.88 -8.36
N LEU A 75 -5.17 -9.20 -9.65
CA LEU A 75 -5.89 -10.30 -10.25
C LEU A 75 -5.21 -11.62 -9.91
N ARG A 76 -6.02 -12.63 -9.60
CA ARG A 76 -5.55 -14.02 -9.53
C ARG A 76 -5.21 -14.50 -10.93
N GLU A 77 -4.08 -15.19 -11.10
CA GLU A 77 -3.78 -15.83 -12.38
C GLU A 77 -4.86 -16.88 -12.71
N TRP A 78 -5.50 -16.72 -13.88
CA TRP A 78 -6.48 -17.66 -14.39
C TRP A 78 -5.78 -18.86 -15.04
N TRP A 79 -5.36 -19.82 -14.23
CA TRP A 79 -5.20 -21.21 -14.69
C TRP A 79 -6.01 -22.16 -13.81
N VAL A 80 -7.31 -21.87 -13.68
CA VAL A 80 -8.27 -22.93 -13.37
C VAL A 80 -8.59 -23.59 -14.71
N TRP A 81 -8.06 -24.79 -14.93
CA TRP A 81 -8.52 -25.67 -15.99
C TRP A 81 -9.97 -26.08 -15.69
N GLU A 82 -10.96 -25.32 -16.15
CA GLU A 82 -12.31 -25.86 -16.33
C GLU A 82 -12.32 -26.72 -17.60
N GLY A 83 -11.73 -27.92 -17.52
CA GLY A 83 -11.75 -28.84 -18.66
C GLY A 83 -10.78 -30.00 -18.55
N GLY A 84 -11.29 -31.15 -18.09
CA GLY A 84 -10.67 -32.48 -18.22
C GLY A 84 -10.92 -33.30 -16.96
N ALA A 85 -11.56 -34.46 -16.95
CA ALA A 85 -11.88 -35.45 -17.99
C ALA A 85 -13.39 -35.80 -17.88
N GLY A 86 -14.11 -36.12 -18.96
CA GLY A 86 -13.80 -37.21 -19.90
C GLY A 86 -14.54 -38.45 -19.43
#